data_AF-A0A5B7ACJ0-F1
#
_entry.id   AF-A0A5B7ACJ0-F1
#
_cell.length_a   1.000
_cell.length_b   1.000
_cell.length_c   1.000
_cell.angle_alpha   90.00
_cell.angle_beta   90.00
_cell.angle_gamma   90.00
#
_symmetry.space_group_name_H-M   'P 1'
#
loop_
_entity.id
_entity.type
_entity.pdbx_description
1 polymer ?
#
loop_
_entity_poly.entity_id
_entity_poly.type
_entity_poly.pdbx_seq_one_letter_code
_entity_poly.pdbx_strand_id
1 'polypeptide(L)'
;VVKGMGVVRSIEHVTIGDNDCPSVDVLIADCGEIPEEADDGISNFFKDGDMYPDWPADLDNNPNELSWWMNAVDSVKAIGNEHFKKQDYKMALRKYRKALRYLDVCWEKEGIDEENSACLRKIKSQIFTNSSVSFLYSILDR
;
A
#
# COMPACT_ATOMS: atom_id res chain seq x y z
N VAL A 1 -15.33 7.92 5.78
CA VAL A 1 -13.93 8.26 5.41
C VAL A 1 -13.90 8.43 3.91
N VAL A 2 -13.60 9.63 3.42
CA VAL A 2 -13.50 9.88 1.97
C VAL A 2 -12.10 9.52 1.46
N LYS A 3 -11.07 9.83 2.26
CA LYS A 3 -9.65 9.57 1.99
C LYS A 3 -8.95 9.08 3.25
N GLY A 4 -7.83 8.38 3.09
CA GLY A 4 -6.99 7.93 4.21
C GLY A 4 -7.46 6.64 4.86
N MET A 5 -8.14 5.76 4.12
CA MET A 5 -8.57 4.46 4.63
C MET A 5 -7.39 3.64 5.18
N GLY A 6 -6.19 3.78 4.60
CA GLY A 6 -4.98 3.14 5.13
C GLY A 6 -4.67 3.49 6.59
N VAL A 7 -4.93 4.73 7.03
CA VAL A 7 -4.75 5.14 8.43
C VAL A 7 -5.81 4.48 9.32
N VAL A 8 -7.07 4.49 8.89
CA VAL A 8 -8.18 3.84 9.62
C VAL A 8 -7.91 2.35 9.82
N ARG A 9 -7.49 1.64 8.78
CA ARG A 9 -7.10 0.22 8.86
C ARG A 9 -5.86 -0.02 9.71
N SER A 10 -4.96 0.95 9.81
CA SER A 10 -3.79 0.85 10.69
C SER A 10 -4.21 0.95 12.15
N ILE A 11 -5.12 1.86 12.48
CA ILE A 11 -5.68 2.00 13.84
C ILE A 11 -6.50 0.76 14.22
N GLU A 12 -7.34 0.24 13.32
CA GLU A 12 -8.16 -0.95 13.55
C GLU A 12 -7.35 -2.19 13.92
N HIS A 13 -6.15 -2.35 13.36
CA HIS A 13 -5.28 -3.50 13.63
C HIS A 13 -4.36 -3.32 14.85
N VAL A 14 -4.45 -2.19 15.57
CA VAL A 14 -3.69 -2.02 16.81
C VAL A 14 -4.17 -3.03 17.84
N THR A 15 -3.25 -3.73 18.49
CA THR A 15 -3.59 -4.68 19.55
C THR A 15 -4.28 -3.95 20.70
N ILE A 16 -5.40 -4.49 21.16
CA ILE A 16 -6.14 -3.97 22.31
C ILE A 16 -5.65 -4.63 23.61
N GLY A 17 -5.67 -3.87 24.69
CA GLY A 17 -5.46 -4.34 26.06
C GLY A 17 -6.77 -4.42 26.83
N ASP A 18 -6.71 -4.18 28.14
CA ASP A 18 -7.90 -4.20 28.99
C ASP A 18 -8.89 -3.09 28.60
N ASN A 19 -10.19 -3.40 28.71
CA ASN A 19 -11.30 -2.49 28.39
C ASN A 19 -11.28 -1.98 26.93
N ASP A 20 -10.83 -2.79 25.98
CA ASP A 20 -10.77 -2.46 24.55
C ASP A 20 -9.89 -1.23 24.21
N CYS A 21 -8.99 -0.85 25.10
CA CYS A 21 -8.05 0.26 24.87
C CYS A 21 -6.89 -0.17 23.97
N PRO A 22 -6.48 0.64 22.98
CA PRO A 22 -5.27 0.38 22.20
C PRO A 22 -4.03 0.22 23.11
N SER A 23 -3.20 -0.77 22.82
CA SER A 23 -1.94 -1.05 23.54
C SER A 23 -0.83 -0.01 23.28
N VAL A 24 -1.03 0.86 22.30
CA VAL A 24 -0.15 1.98 21.98
C VAL A 24 -0.99 3.25 21.84
N ASP A 25 -0.38 4.41 22.08
CA ASP A 25 -1.09 5.68 21.95
C ASP A 25 -1.56 5.93 20.51
N VAL A 26 -2.87 6.13 20.35
CA VAL A 26 -3.51 6.56 19.11
C VAL A 26 -4.13 7.92 19.34
N LEU A 27 -3.46 8.97 18.86
CA LEU A 27 -3.83 10.36 19.09
C LEU A 27 -3.99 11.14 17.78
N ILE A 28 -4.91 12.10 17.77
CA ILE A 28 -5.05 13.08 16.69
C ILE A 28 -3.98 14.15 16.91
N ALA A 29 -2.88 14.05 16.17
CA ALA A 29 -1.74 14.96 16.33
C ALA A 29 -2.03 16.37 15.78
N ASP A 30 -2.90 16.45 14.77
CA ASP A 30 -3.34 17.70 14.14
C ASP A 30 -4.73 17.49 13.51
N CYS A 31 -5.52 18.56 13.40
CA CYS A 31 -6.84 18.54 12.77
C CYS A 31 -7.22 19.92 12.23
N GLY A 32 -8.09 19.94 11.23
CA GLY A 32 -8.57 21.16 10.60
C GLY A 32 -9.57 20.88 9.50
N GLU A 33 -9.92 21.92 8.76
CA GLU A 33 -10.73 21.83 7.55
C GLU A 33 -9.81 21.76 6.32
N ILE A 34 -10.13 20.87 5.37
CA ILE A 34 -9.46 20.81 4.07
C ILE A 34 -10.29 21.67 3.11
N PRO A 35 -9.76 22.80 2.61
CA PRO A 35 -10.46 23.62 1.62
C PRO A 35 -10.78 22.83 0.35
N GLU A 36 -11.82 23.25 -0.36
CA GLU A 36 -12.12 22.74 -1.69
C GLU A 36 -10.89 22.96 -2.60
N GLU A 37 -10.51 21.94 -3.38
CA GLU A 37 -9.31 21.89 -4.23
C GLU A 37 -7.95 21.81 -3.51
N ALA A 38 -7.90 21.78 -2.17
CA ALA A 38 -6.66 21.54 -1.46
C ALA A 38 -6.24 20.06 -1.53
N ASP A 39 -4.91 19.82 -1.53
CA ASP A 39 -4.35 18.47 -1.44
C ASP A 39 -4.78 17.80 -0.12
N ASP A 40 -5.23 16.55 -0.21
CA ASP A 40 -5.63 15.75 0.95
C ASP A 40 -4.43 15.23 1.76
N GLY A 41 -3.21 15.39 1.23
CA GLY A 41 -1.95 15.06 1.89
C GLY A 41 -1.67 13.56 2.01
N ILE A 42 -2.41 12.71 1.28
CA ILE A 42 -2.23 11.25 1.35
C ILE A 42 -1.23 10.72 0.32
N SER A 43 -0.98 11.48 -0.76
CA SER A 43 -0.03 11.11 -1.81
C SER A 43 1.42 11.40 -1.38
N ASN A 44 2.36 10.52 -1.77
CA ASN A 44 3.79 10.66 -1.47
C ASN A 44 4.13 10.96 0.00
N PHE A 45 3.34 10.43 0.94
CA PHE A 45 3.46 10.68 2.38
C PHE A 45 4.87 10.39 2.93
N PHE A 46 5.52 9.32 2.43
CA PHE A 46 6.87 8.93 2.84
C PHE A 46 7.99 9.63 2.07
N LYS A 47 7.67 10.54 1.15
CA LYS A 47 8.62 11.27 0.29
C LYS A 47 9.57 10.33 -0.48
N ASP A 48 9.05 9.16 -0.88
CA ASP A 48 9.79 8.12 -1.58
C ASP A 48 9.40 7.99 -3.06
N GLY A 49 8.59 8.92 -3.55
CA GLY A 49 8.13 8.98 -4.94
C GLY A 49 6.86 8.18 -5.22
N ASP A 50 6.25 7.58 -4.20
CA ASP A 50 5.00 6.84 -4.33
C ASP A 50 3.79 7.79 -4.37
N MET A 51 3.34 8.11 -5.58
CA MET A 51 2.21 9.01 -5.80
C MET A 51 0.83 8.33 -5.64
N TYR A 52 0.79 7.01 -5.44
CA TYR A 52 -0.47 6.30 -5.30
C TYR A 52 -0.97 6.38 -3.84
N PRO A 53 -2.28 6.46 -3.57
CA PRO A 53 -2.82 6.30 -2.22
C PRO A 53 -2.49 4.94 -1.59
N ASP A 54 -2.54 4.81 -0.26
CA ASP A 54 -2.25 3.52 0.41
C ASP A 54 -3.32 2.46 0.14
N TRP A 55 -4.57 2.89 -0.04
CA TRP A 55 -5.70 2.05 -0.40
C TRP A 55 -6.26 2.43 -1.77
N PRO A 56 -6.52 1.48 -2.68
CA PRO A 56 -7.10 1.77 -4.00
C PRO A 56 -8.43 2.54 -3.96
N ALA A 57 -9.23 2.32 -2.91
CA ALA A 57 -10.50 3.01 -2.71
C ALA A 57 -10.34 4.52 -2.42
N ASP A 58 -9.13 4.95 -2.04
CA ASP A 58 -8.80 6.36 -1.80
C ASP A 58 -8.36 7.08 -3.10
N LEU A 59 -8.43 6.46 -4.29
CA LEU A 59 -8.18 7.15 -5.56
C LEU A 59 -9.32 8.13 -5.90
N ASP A 60 -9.01 9.29 -6.47
CA ASP A 60 -10.06 10.25 -6.92
C ASP A 60 -10.92 9.67 -8.03
N ASN A 61 -10.26 9.00 -8.96
CA ASN A 61 -10.87 8.33 -10.08
C ASN A 61 -10.51 6.85 -10.01
N ASN A 62 -11.42 5.99 -10.42
CA ASN A 62 -11.17 4.56 -10.57
C ASN A 62 -10.91 4.25 -12.05
N PRO A 63 -9.65 4.16 -12.52
CA PRO A 63 -9.37 4.00 -13.93
C PRO A 63 -9.91 2.66 -14.43
N ASN A 64 -10.46 2.66 -15.65
CA ASN A 64 -10.93 1.43 -16.29
C ASN A 64 -9.78 0.68 -16.99
N GLU A 65 -8.73 1.39 -17.37
CA GLU A 65 -7.59 0.84 -18.10
C GLU A 65 -6.77 -0.12 -17.23
N LEU A 66 -6.76 -1.41 -17.59
CA LEU A 66 -5.96 -2.43 -16.90
C LEU A 66 -4.46 -2.07 -16.87
N SER A 67 -3.94 -1.48 -17.95
CA SER A 67 -2.55 -1.05 -18.05
C SER A 67 -2.15 -0.04 -16.96
N TRP A 68 -3.06 0.88 -16.60
CA TRP A 68 -2.83 1.83 -15.52
C TRP A 68 -2.64 1.11 -14.18
N TRP A 69 -3.50 0.12 -13.90
CA TRP A 69 -3.42 -0.68 -12.67
C TRP A 69 -2.15 -1.53 -12.63
N MET A 70 -1.79 -2.16 -13.74
CA MET A 70 -0.53 -2.92 -13.84
C MET A 70 0.69 -2.02 -13.60
N ASN A 71 0.71 -0.82 -14.18
CA ASN A 71 1.77 0.16 -13.97
C ASN A 71 1.84 0.62 -12.51
N ALA A 72 0.70 0.81 -11.85
CA ALA A 72 0.65 1.16 -10.44
C ALA A 72 1.25 0.04 -9.57
N VAL A 73 0.89 -1.22 -9.81
CA VAL A 73 1.45 -2.37 -9.10
C VAL A 73 2.96 -2.46 -9.29
N ASP A 74 3.44 -2.35 -10.54
CA ASP A 74 4.88 -2.43 -10.82
C ASP A 74 5.67 -1.27 -10.22
N SER A 75 5.12 -0.04 -10.27
CA SER A 75 5.72 1.14 -9.66
C SER A 75 5.85 0.98 -8.13
N VAL A 76 4.77 0.60 -7.45
CA VAL A 76 4.78 0.40 -5.99
C VAL A 76 5.72 -0.75 -5.59
N LYS A 77 5.71 -1.86 -6.36
CA LYS A 77 6.65 -2.97 -6.15
C LYS A 77 8.10 -2.52 -6.32
N ALA A 78 8.41 -1.71 -7.34
CA ALA A 78 9.75 -1.19 -7.56
C ALA A 78 10.23 -0.32 -6.40
N ILE A 79 9.36 0.55 -5.87
CA ILE A 79 9.67 1.34 -4.67
C ILE A 79 9.92 0.43 -3.45
N GLY A 80 9.14 -0.64 -3.29
CA GLY A 80 9.40 -1.67 -2.28
C GLY A 80 10.78 -2.33 -2.43
N ASN A 81 11.20 -2.63 -3.67
CA ASN A 81 12.53 -3.16 -3.95
C ASN A 81 13.63 -2.14 -3.61
N GLU A 82 13.41 -0.85 -3.85
CA GLU A 82 14.39 0.20 -3.48
C GLU A 82 14.56 0.33 -1.96
N HIS A 83 13.47 0.26 -1.20
CA HIS A 83 13.54 0.21 0.27
C HIS A 83 14.25 -1.05 0.76
N PHE A 84 13.97 -2.20 0.13
CA PHE A 84 14.65 -3.45 0.46
C PHE A 84 16.17 -3.36 0.26
N LYS A 85 16.63 -2.76 -0.86
CA LYS A 85 18.07 -2.55 -1.12
C LYS A 85 18.72 -1.65 -0.07
N LYS A 86 17.97 -0.69 0.48
CA LYS A 86 18.39 0.20 1.58
C LYS A 86 18.30 -0.46 2.96
N GLN A 87 17.93 -1.74 3.03
CA GLN A 87 17.71 -2.50 4.27
C GLN A 87 16.55 -1.96 5.13
N ASP A 88 15.69 -1.08 4.58
CA ASP A 88 14.43 -0.70 5.24
C ASP A 88 13.36 -1.75 4.95
N TYR A 89 13.49 -2.89 5.62
CA TYR A 89 12.61 -4.04 5.41
C TYR A 89 11.18 -3.78 5.85
N LYS A 90 10.96 -2.90 6.84
CA LYS A 90 9.62 -2.51 7.30
C LYS A 90 8.88 -1.71 6.23
N MET A 91 9.56 -0.73 5.62
CA MET A 91 8.98 0.04 4.52
C MET A 91 8.79 -0.81 3.26
N ALA A 92 9.76 -1.68 2.94
CA ALA A 92 9.63 -2.62 1.84
C ALA A 92 8.36 -3.48 1.97
N LEU A 93 8.13 -4.08 3.16
CA LEU A 93 6.91 -4.85 3.46
C LEU A 93 5.64 -4.02 3.29
N ARG A 94 5.64 -2.77 3.75
CA ARG A 94 4.49 -1.87 3.59
C ARG A 94 4.16 -1.66 2.11
N LYS A 95 5.17 -1.39 1.28
CA LYS A 95 4.99 -1.20 -0.17
C LYS A 95 4.56 -2.49 -0.88
N TYR A 96 5.12 -3.64 -0.53
CA TYR A 96 4.68 -4.91 -1.11
C TYR A 96 3.22 -5.24 -0.78
N ARG A 97 2.78 -5.01 0.47
CA ARG A 97 1.36 -5.17 0.85
C ARG A 97 0.47 -4.21 0.07
N LYS A 98 0.90 -2.97 -0.13
CA LYS A 98 0.19 -2.01 -0.98
C LYS A 98 0.08 -2.50 -2.43
N ALA A 99 1.18 -2.97 -3.03
CA ALA A 99 1.18 -3.52 -4.38
C ALA A 99 0.21 -4.71 -4.51
N LEU A 100 0.08 -5.56 -3.49
CA LEU A 100 -0.92 -6.64 -3.47
C LEU A 100 -2.35 -6.12 -3.49
N ARG A 101 -2.68 -5.06 -2.74
CA ARG A 101 -4.02 -4.46 -2.77
C ARG A 101 -4.39 -3.92 -4.14
N TYR A 102 -3.46 -3.24 -4.81
CA TYR A 102 -3.66 -2.79 -6.18
C TYR A 102 -3.79 -3.96 -7.15
N LEU A 103 -2.98 -5.01 -6.95
CA LEU A 103 -3.03 -6.22 -7.76
C LEU A 103 -4.36 -6.95 -7.63
N ASP A 104 -4.96 -7.00 -6.44
CA ASP A 104 -6.26 -7.61 -6.22
C ASP A 104 -7.35 -6.88 -7.03
N VAL A 105 -7.29 -5.53 -7.10
CA VAL A 105 -8.18 -4.75 -7.96
C VAL A 105 -7.91 -4.98 -9.44
N CYS A 106 -6.66 -5.22 -9.87
CA CYS A 106 -6.37 -5.56 -11.26
C CYS A 106 -7.19 -6.76 -11.74
N TRP A 107 -7.43 -7.76 -10.88
CA TRP A 107 -8.18 -8.97 -11.23
C TRP A 107 -9.67 -8.73 -11.47
N GLU A 108 -10.19 -7.59 -11.02
CA GLU A 108 -11.59 -7.18 -11.22
C GLU A 108 -11.78 -6.36 -12.51
N LYS A 109 -10.69 -6.00 -13.20
CA LYS A 109 -10.74 -5.17 -14.40
C LYS A 109 -11.04 -5.99 -15.65
N GLU A 110 -11.70 -5.34 -16.60
CA GLU A 110 -11.91 -5.89 -17.93
C GLU A 110 -10.60 -5.90 -18.75
N GLY A 111 -10.54 -6.71 -19.80
CA GLY A 111 -9.38 -6.78 -20.69
C GLY A 111 -8.23 -7.68 -20.20
N ILE A 112 -8.46 -8.51 -19.17
CA ILE A 112 -7.51 -9.55 -18.77
C ILE A 112 -7.56 -10.68 -19.81
N ASP A 113 -6.50 -10.78 -20.60
CA ASP A 113 -6.23 -11.92 -21.47
C ASP A 113 -5.22 -12.89 -20.83
N GLU A 114 -4.86 -13.95 -21.55
CA GLU A 114 -3.93 -14.97 -21.02
C GLU A 114 -2.55 -14.38 -20.72
N GLU A 115 -2.05 -13.46 -21.56
CA GLU A 115 -0.74 -12.81 -21.39
C GLU A 115 -0.71 -11.93 -20.14
N ASN A 116 -1.70 -11.05 -20.00
CA ASN A 116 -1.86 -10.19 -18.83
C ASN A 116 -2.04 -11.03 -17.56
N SER A 117 -2.85 -12.09 -17.61
CA SER A 117 -3.06 -12.98 -16.47
C SER A 117 -1.75 -13.66 -16.03
N ALA A 118 -0.90 -14.09 -16.97
CA ALA A 118 0.41 -14.66 -16.68
C ALA A 118 1.35 -13.63 -16.06
N CYS A 119 1.33 -12.39 -16.57
CA CYS A 119 2.08 -11.28 -16.01
C CYS A 119 1.66 -10.97 -14.56
N LEU A 120 0.36 -10.84 -14.30
CA LEU A 120 -0.18 -10.59 -12.95
C LEU A 120 0.21 -11.71 -11.96
N ARG A 121 0.13 -12.98 -12.37
CA ARG A 121 0.58 -14.13 -11.56
C ARG A 121 2.09 -14.07 -11.26
N LYS A 122 2.89 -13.72 -12.26
CA LYS A 122 4.34 -13.54 -12.10
C LYS A 122 4.66 -12.43 -11.10
N ILE A 123 4.01 -11.27 -11.24
CA ILE A 123 4.14 -10.15 -10.30
C ILE A 123 3.73 -10.58 -8.89
N LYS A 124 2.60 -11.27 -8.74
CA LYS A 124 2.13 -11.81 -7.45
C LYS A 124 3.18 -12.68 -6.78
N SER A 125 3.77 -13.62 -7.53
CA SER A 125 4.83 -14.52 -7.04
C SER A 125 6.08 -13.75 -6.59
N GLN A 126 6.51 -12.75 -7.36
CA GLN A 126 7.62 -11.88 -6.98
C GLN A 126 7.33 -11.13 -5.68
N ILE A 127 6.15 -10.52 -5.56
CA ILE A 127 5.78 -9.75 -4.36
C ILE A 127 5.76 -10.65 -3.12
N PHE A 128 5.18 -11.86 -3.22
CA PHE A 128 5.18 -12.81 -2.10
C PHE A 128 6.59 -13.24 -1.71
N THR A 129 7.44 -13.56 -2.68
CA THR A 129 8.83 -13.97 -2.41
C THR A 129 9.61 -12.85 -1.72
N ASN A 130 9.52 -11.62 -2.24
CA ASN A 130 10.19 -10.46 -1.66
C ASN A 130 9.63 -10.12 -0.28
N SER A 131 8.32 -10.26 -0.08
CA SER A 131 7.68 -10.04 1.23
C SER A 131 8.18 -11.05 2.27
N SER A 132 8.24 -12.33 1.93
CA SER A 132 8.73 -13.38 2.84
C SER A 132 10.18 -13.11 3.28
N VAL A 133 11.03 -12.74 2.33
CA VAL A 133 12.44 -12.41 2.60
C VAL A 133 12.56 -11.14 3.45
N SER A 134 11.80 -10.09 3.13
CA SER A 134 11.78 -8.84 3.91
C SER A 134 11.29 -9.08 5.34
N PHE A 135 10.28 -9.92 5.51
CA PHE A 135 9.76 -10.30 6.82
C PHE A 135 10.81 -11.03 7.64
N LEU A 136 11.48 -12.02 7.05
CA LEU A 136 12.57 -12.75 7.71
C LEU A 136 13.67 -11.80 8.18
N TYR A 137 14.18 -10.91 7.31
CA TYR A 137 15.21 -9.94 7.69
C TYR A 137 14.71 -8.95 8.75
N SER A 138 13.46 -8.50 8.69
CA SER A 138 12.90 -7.60 9.70
C SER A 138 12.78 -8.18 11.11
N ILE A 139 12.83 -9.52 11.23
CA ILE A 139 12.86 -10.23 12.52
C ILE A 139 14.30 -10.44 12.98
N LEU A 140 15.21 -10.76 12.05
CA LEU A 140 16.62 -10.99 12.37
C LEU A 140 17.36 -9.71 12.78
N ASP A 141 16.87 -8.55 12.35
CA ASP A 141 17.44 -7.22 12.66
C ASP A 141 16.80 -6.57 13.91
N ARG A 142 16.11 -7.35 14.75
CA ARG A 142 15.54 -6.91 16.05
C ARG A 142 16.43 -7.27 17.23
#